data_AF-A0A935FKM7-F1
#
_entry.id   AF-A0A935FKM7-F1
#
_cell.length_a   1.000
_cell.length_b   1.000
_cell.length_c   1.000
_cell.angle_alpha   90.00
_cell.angle_beta   90.00
_cell.angle_gamma   90.00
#
_symmetry.space_group_name_H-M   'P 1'
#
loop_
_entity.id
_entity.type
_entity.pdbx_description
1 polymer ?
#
loop_
_entity_poly.entity_id
_entity_poly.type
_entity_poly.pdbx_seq_one_letter_code
_entity_poly.pdbx_strand_id
1 'polypeptide(L)'
;MIPAAATRAARVIGWLALGGLGGACHRDPSASLRRHGDTRSTCPAERPGPPLPPGTAPEHELAEFWLARYPAPIDGALLGTPARLAHNARIAQLEDHGWPVGRWDVQQRAVDHRQLAAEQQRKLQRLERSLKRGSLVAAEGVSPPQLLHELRGTLAHAVALDQLRVVRASTALRCLPTAARVVEPGWLPDFDLLQCSQLRFGEPVRVLARAGRQALVWSSYATGWAELAALSPALTPLQAERYLRPPRWAVVASDDAPVWSQPAGSPRQGGALLGLARLGLRLPLADDGAPRAPAPPPSAPQPTLESVVVVPTAEGLGRGWIATAALAPEPQALTVRQLFARAFALLHQPYGWGGTGHRRDCSRLLMDLFASFGIDLPRSSAQQAAAGVERLAVAGWPDTLKAQAIARSAQRGVVLLYLPGHVMLYVGQLGAQLYALHSLSGYLAPCQGGGETMWRLNRTAITTLALGERSSRRSFLARITRLMIFSPPELGPDPPGPMRPPPALPTPEPPHAPADPRRS
;
A
#
# COMPACT_ATOMS: atom_id res chain seq x y z
N MET A 1 -22.92 -16.06 62.06
CA MET A 1 -24.39 -16.12 61.86
C MET A 1 -24.68 -15.99 60.37
N ILE A 2 -24.98 -17.12 59.73
CA ILE A 2 -25.72 -17.30 58.46
C ILE A 2 -27.22 -17.12 58.82
N PRO A 3 -28.19 -16.66 57.98
CA PRO A 3 -28.46 -17.06 56.58
C PRO A 3 -28.69 -15.91 55.56
N ALA A 4 -28.40 -16.09 54.26
CA ALA A 4 -29.16 -16.80 53.20
C ALA A 4 -30.50 -16.09 52.86
N ALA A 5 -31.04 -16.01 51.65
CA ALA A 5 -30.68 -16.31 50.26
C ALA A 5 -32.01 -16.19 49.45
N ALA A 6 -31.91 -15.86 48.15
CA ALA A 6 -32.84 -16.29 47.08
C ALA A 6 -34.27 -15.65 47.09
N THR A 7 -35.01 -15.42 45.98
CA THR A 7 -34.91 -15.80 44.56
C THR A 7 -36.02 -15.10 43.74
N ARG A 8 -35.76 -14.85 42.43
CA ARG A 8 -36.64 -15.01 41.23
C ARG A 8 -37.97 -14.19 41.13
N ALA A 9 -38.53 -13.81 39.98
CA ALA A 9 -38.21 -13.97 38.56
C ALA A 9 -39.15 -13.09 37.70
N ALA A 10 -38.57 -12.52 36.63
CA ALA A 10 -39.01 -12.55 35.24
C ALA A 10 -40.40 -12.00 34.81
N ARG A 11 -40.36 -11.12 33.79
CA ARG A 11 -41.18 -11.23 32.57
C ARG A 11 -40.40 -10.76 31.33
N VAL A 12 -40.54 -11.54 30.27
CA VAL A 12 -39.83 -11.54 28.97
C VAL A 12 -40.74 -10.96 27.89
N ILE A 13 -40.14 -10.67 26.71
CA ILE A 13 -40.69 -10.57 25.33
C ILE A 13 -40.78 -9.11 24.82
N GLY A 14 -40.26 -8.70 23.66
CA GLY A 14 -39.55 -9.37 22.55
C GLY A 14 -38.79 -8.32 21.70
N TRP A 15 -37.60 -8.67 21.16
CA TRP A 15 -37.29 -9.19 19.81
C TRP A 15 -37.25 -8.16 18.65
N LEU A 16 -36.19 -8.35 17.84
CA LEU A 16 -35.81 -7.76 16.53
C LEU A 16 -34.95 -6.47 16.55
N ALA A 17 -33.90 -6.29 15.73
CA ALA A 17 -32.80 -7.09 15.18
C ALA A 17 -31.94 -6.13 14.33
N LEU A 18 -30.61 -6.38 14.26
CA LEU A 18 -29.65 -6.03 13.19
C LEU A 18 -29.35 -4.53 12.91
N GLY A 19 -28.10 -4.06 12.75
CA GLY A 19 -26.82 -4.74 12.59
C GLY A 19 -25.65 -3.76 12.72
N GLY A 20 -24.49 -4.31 13.08
CA GLY A 20 -23.22 -3.59 13.14
C GLY A 20 -22.25 -4.04 12.05
N LEU A 21 -21.13 -3.32 11.95
CA LEU A 21 -19.78 -3.89 11.83
C LEU A 21 -18.77 -2.73 11.93
N GLY A 22 -18.28 -2.48 13.16
CA GLY A 22 -17.00 -1.83 13.39
C GLY A 22 -16.03 -2.89 13.89
N GLY A 23 -14.93 -3.09 13.19
CA GLY A 23 -13.89 -4.07 13.55
C GLY A 23 -13.22 -3.69 14.87
N ALA A 24 -13.73 -4.26 15.96
CA ALA A 24 -13.06 -4.34 17.25
C ALA A 24 -12.82 -5.82 17.56
N CYS A 25 -11.59 -6.12 17.98
CA CYS A 25 -11.15 -7.44 18.43
C CYS A 25 -12.14 -8.01 19.46
N HIS A 26 -12.85 -9.08 19.11
CA HIS A 26 -13.53 -9.90 20.09
C HIS A 26 -12.63 -11.08 20.46
N ARG A 27 -12.26 -11.13 21.74
CA ARG A 27 -11.61 -12.27 22.41
C ARG A 27 -12.61 -13.42 22.50
N ASP A 28 -12.11 -14.61 22.24
CA ASP A 28 -12.80 -15.88 22.49
C ASP A 28 -12.63 -16.27 23.97
N PRO A 29 -13.70 -16.43 24.77
CA PRO A 29 -13.61 -16.77 26.18
C PRO A 29 -13.82 -18.27 26.38
N SER A 30 -12.86 -19.09 25.95
CA SER A 30 -12.79 -20.51 26.37
C SER A 30 -11.41 -21.12 26.12
N ALA A 31 -10.37 -20.55 26.74
CA ALA A 31 -9.11 -21.24 26.97
C ALA A 31 -8.88 -21.33 28.48
N SER A 32 -9.26 -22.47 29.05
CA SER A 32 -8.94 -22.84 30.43
C SER A 32 -7.44 -22.67 30.67
N LEU A 33 -7.09 -21.81 31.63
CA LEU A 33 -5.75 -21.63 32.17
C LEU A 33 -5.18 -22.96 32.66
N ARG A 34 -4.43 -23.67 31.81
CA ARG A 34 -3.38 -24.56 32.30
C ARG A 34 -2.20 -23.66 32.66
N ARG A 35 -1.96 -23.50 33.96
CA ARG A 35 -0.70 -22.92 34.46
C ARG A 35 0.44 -23.82 34.01
N HIS A 36 1.06 -23.50 32.88
CA HIS A 36 2.40 -23.98 32.58
C HIS A 36 3.40 -23.09 33.29
N GLY A 37 4.42 -23.75 33.87
CA GLY A 37 5.39 -23.18 34.78
C GLY A 37 6.05 -21.91 34.24
N ASP A 38 6.36 -21.05 35.19
CA ASP A 38 7.12 -19.81 35.07
C ASP A 38 8.53 -20.10 34.52
N THR A 39 8.61 -20.26 33.20
CA THR A 39 9.86 -20.07 32.47
C THR A 39 9.77 -18.69 31.86
N ARG A 40 10.35 -17.69 32.54
CA ARG A 40 10.52 -16.36 31.95
C ARG A 40 11.28 -16.54 30.63
N SER A 41 10.58 -16.33 29.52
CA SER A 41 11.16 -16.30 28.18
C SER A 41 12.44 -15.46 28.19
N THR A 42 13.56 -16.05 27.77
CA THR A 42 14.82 -15.30 27.57
C THR A 42 14.91 -14.68 26.18
N CYS A 43 13.85 -14.81 25.37
CA CYS A 43 13.80 -14.27 24.03
C CYS A 43 13.74 -12.74 24.04
N PRO A 44 14.59 -12.05 23.27
CA PRO A 44 14.46 -10.62 23.11
C PRO A 44 13.15 -10.29 22.40
N ALA A 45 12.52 -9.19 22.80
CA ALA A 45 11.27 -8.74 22.21
C ALA A 45 11.41 -8.49 20.70
N GLU A 46 12.53 -7.87 20.29
CA GLU A 46 12.82 -7.57 18.89
C GLU A 46 14.28 -7.86 18.53
N ARG A 47 14.52 -8.15 17.24
CA ARG A 47 15.85 -8.24 16.64
C ARG A 47 15.84 -7.64 15.22
N PRO A 48 16.97 -7.07 14.76
CA PRO A 48 17.14 -6.76 13.34
C PRO A 48 16.93 -8.03 12.49
N GLY A 49 16.22 -7.86 11.37
CA GLY A 49 16.06 -8.91 10.37
C GLY A 49 17.40 -9.29 9.73
N PRO A 50 17.59 -10.54 9.29
CA PRO A 50 18.79 -10.93 8.54
C PRO A 50 18.88 -10.16 7.21
N PRO A 51 20.10 -9.99 6.64
CA PRO A 51 20.28 -9.37 5.31
C PRO A 51 19.48 -10.06 4.21
N LEU A 52 19.46 -11.39 4.21
CA LEU A 52 18.58 -12.22 3.39
C LEU A 52 17.46 -12.81 4.26
N PRO A 53 16.18 -12.61 3.92
CA PRO A 53 15.07 -13.23 4.66
C PRO A 53 15.16 -14.76 4.68
N PRO A 54 14.68 -15.44 5.74
CA PRO A 54 14.71 -16.90 5.82
C PRO A 54 14.03 -17.58 4.61
N GLY A 55 14.68 -18.62 4.09
CA GLY A 55 14.21 -19.37 2.92
C GLY A 55 14.44 -18.65 1.58
N THR A 56 15.27 -17.61 1.56
CA THR A 56 15.67 -16.90 0.34
C THR A 56 17.18 -17.04 0.06
N ALA A 57 17.56 -16.83 -1.20
CA ALA A 57 18.93 -16.84 -1.70
C ALA A 57 19.17 -15.59 -2.56
N PRO A 58 20.42 -15.15 -2.78
CA PRO A 58 20.72 -13.91 -3.53
C PRO A 58 20.06 -13.85 -4.91
N GLU A 59 20.01 -14.96 -5.64
CA GLU A 59 19.38 -15.06 -6.96
C GLU A 59 17.87 -14.78 -6.94
N HIS A 60 17.21 -14.91 -5.78
CA HIS A 60 15.80 -14.56 -5.62
C HIS A 60 15.56 -13.04 -5.67
N GLU A 61 16.60 -12.21 -5.57
CA GLU A 61 16.49 -10.75 -5.72
C GLU A 61 16.65 -10.30 -7.19
N LEU A 62 16.77 -11.24 -8.13
CA LEU A 62 16.81 -10.95 -9.57
C LEU A 62 15.42 -11.11 -10.18
N ALA A 63 14.94 -10.10 -10.90
CA ALA A 63 13.64 -10.17 -11.57
C ALA A 63 13.62 -11.31 -12.60
N GLU A 64 14.72 -11.47 -13.33
CA GLU A 64 14.94 -12.47 -14.38
C GLU A 64 14.81 -13.89 -13.85
N PHE A 65 15.24 -14.13 -12.60
CA PHE A 65 15.11 -15.43 -11.95
C PHE A 65 13.65 -15.85 -11.85
N TRP A 66 12.76 -14.93 -11.46
CA TRP A 66 11.33 -15.19 -11.33
C TRP A 66 10.61 -15.15 -12.68
N LEU A 67 10.97 -14.22 -13.56
CA LEU A 67 10.37 -14.12 -14.89
C LEU A 67 10.60 -15.38 -15.72
N ALA A 68 11.79 -16.00 -15.64
CA ALA A 68 12.08 -17.27 -16.31
C ALA A 68 11.23 -18.45 -15.80
N ARG A 69 10.58 -18.30 -14.64
CA ARG A 69 9.79 -19.33 -13.96
C ARG A 69 8.31 -18.96 -13.82
N TYR A 70 7.91 -17.79 -14.32
CA TYR A 70 6.55 -17.31 -14.12
C TYR A 70 5.58 -18.10 -14.98
N PRO A 71 4.44 -18.58 -14.43
CA PRO A 71 3.60 -19.53 -15.15
C PRO A 71 2.70 -18.90 -16.23
N ALA A 72 2.50 -17.58 -16.21
CA ALA A 72 1.75 -16.85 -17.24
C ALA A 72 2.69 -16.24 -18.30
N PRO A 73 2.20 -15.98 -19.54
CA PRO A 73 2.93 -15.20 -20.54
C PRO A 73 3.38 -13.85 -19.98
N ILE A 74 4.70 -13.62 -19.93
CA ILE A 74 5.26 -12.47 -19.21
C ILE A 74 5.18 -11.14 -19.96
N ASP A 75 5.07 -11.19 -21.30
CA ASP A 75 4.98 -10.03 -22.19
C ASP A 75 3.55 -9.74 -22.67
N GLY A 76 2.59 -10.61 -22.32
CA GLY A 76 1.18 -10.41 -22.63
C GLY A 76 0.59 -9.24 -21.85
N ALA A 77 -0.22 -8.42 -22.52
CA ALA A 77 -0.98 -7.35 -21.87
C ALA A 77 -2.05 -7.95 -20.95
N LEU A 78 -1.90 -7.78 -19.64
CA LEU A 78 -2.85 -8.26 -18.63
C LEU A 78 -4.10 -7.38 -18.59
N LEU A 79 -3.93 -6.06 -18.75
CA LEU A 79 -5.03 -5.11 -18.85
C LEU A 79 -4.75 -4.10 -19.96
N GLY A 80 -5.48 -4.23 -21.06
CA GLY A 80 -5.53 -3.22 -22.11
C GLY A 80 -6.27 -1.95 -21.66
N THR A 81 -6.25 -0.91 -22.51
CA THR A 81 -6.85 0.39 -22.18
C THR A 81 -8.32 0.33 -21.76
N PRO A 82 -9.24 -0.36 -22.48
CA PRO A 82 -10.65 -0.42 -22.06
C PRO A 82 -10.84 -1.09 -20.70
N ALA A 83 -10.20 -2.24 -20.48
CA ALA A 83 -10.27 -2.99 -19.22
C ALA A 83 -9.71 -2.18 -18.04
N ARG A 84 -8.60 -1.46 -18.26
CA ARG A 84 -8.00 -0.55 -17.28
C ARG A 84 -8.94 0.60 -16.91
N LEU A 85 -9.58 1.25 -17.89
CA LEU A 85 -10.52 2.35 -17.63
C LEU A 85 -11.75 1.86 -16.86
N ALA A 86 -12.32 0.70 -17.25
CA ALA A 86 -13.43 0.07 -16.54
C ALA A 86 -13.05 -0.30 -15.09
N HIS A 87 -11.83 -0.85 -14.91
CA HIS A 87 -11.29 -1.12 -13.59
C HIS A 87 -11.18 0.15 -12.75
N ASN A 88 -10.56 1.22 -13.27
CA ASN A 88 -10.42 2.47 -12.52
C ASN A 88 -11.77 3.11 -12.17
N ALA A 89 -12.74 3.08 -13.09
CA ALA A 89 -14.09 3.59 -12.83
C ALA A 89 -14.76 2.84 -11.67
N ARG A 90 -14.64 1.52 -11.62
CA ARG A 90 -15.13 0.70 -10.50
C ARG A 90 -14.40 1.05 -9.19
N ILE A 91 -13.09 1.27 -9.23
CA ILE A 91 -12.31 1.67 -8.04
C ILE A 91 -12.73 3.05 -7.54
N ALA A 92 -13.02 4.01 -8.41
CA ALA A 92 -13.46 5.35 -8.03
C ALA A 92 -14.80 5.37 -7.28
N GLN A 93 -15.61 4.32 -7.44
CA GLN A 93 -16.91 4.14 -6.80
C GLN A 93 -16.84 3.39 -5.46
N LEU A 94 -15.66 2.95 -5.01
CA LEU A 94 -15.55 2.24 -3.74
C LEU A 94 -15.81 3.14 -2.53
N GLU A 95 -16.67 2.65 -1.65
CA GLU A 95 -17.04 3.30 -0.39
C GLU A 95 -16.88 2.34 0.81
N ASP A 96 -16.59 2.92 1.97
CA ASP A 96 -16.48 2.27 3.27
C ASP A 96 -17.31 3.07 4.27
N HIS A 97 -18.40 2.49 4.76
CA HIS A 97 -19.38 3.18 5.61
C HIS A 97 -19.87 4.52 5.04
N GLY A 98 -20.13 4.58 3.72
CA GLY A 98 -20.55 5.79 3.01
C GLY A 98 -19.45 6.84 2.82
N TRP A 99 -18.21 6.53 3.21
CA TRP A 99 -17.04 7.35 2.91
C TRP A 99 -16.31 6.79 1.71
N PRO A 100 -15.92 7.63 0.74
CA PRO A 100 -15.10 7.15 -0.36
C PRO A 100 -13.74 6.67 0.12
N VAL A 101 -13.35 5.53 -0.43
CA VAL A 101 -12.08 4.86 -0.14
C VAL A 101 -11.32 4.46 -1.40
N GLY A 102 -11.93 4.72 -2.56
CA GLY A 102 -11.38 4.51 -3.88
C GLY A 102 -10.36 5.55 -4.35
N ARG A 103 -10.10 5.55 -5.66
CA ARG A 103 -9.30 6.57 -6.36
C ARG A 103 -10.26 7.59 -6.95
N TRP A 104 -10.67 8.57 -6.15
CA TRP A 104 -11.77 9.48 -6.48
C TRP A 104 -11.30 10.74 -7.24
N ASP A 105 -12.21 11.31 -8.04
CA ASP A 105 -11.99 12.61 -8.70
C ASP A 105 -12.03 13.72 -7.65
N VAL A 106 -10.88 14.37 -7.44
CA VAL A 106 -10.72 15.45 -6.46
C VAL A 106 -11.49 16.72 -6.83
N GLN A 107 -11.81 16.93 -8.11
CA GLN A 107 -12.52 18.11 -8.59
C GLN A 107 -14.05 17.96 -8.51
N GLN A 108 -14.58 16.81 -8.93
CA GLN A 108 -16.03 16.67 -9.16
C GLN A 108 -16.84 16.29 -7.93
N ARG A 109 -16.22 15.78 -6.86
CA ARG A 109 -16.96 15.29 -5.70
C ARG A 109 -17.63 16.43 -4.93
N ALA A 110 -18.90 16.26 -4.56
CA ALA A 110 -19.57 17.21 -3.67
C ALA A 110 -18.93 17.22 -2.27
N VAL A 111 -18.81 18.41 -1.68
CA VAL A 111 -18.23 18.59 -0.34
C VAL A 111 -19.34 18.94 0.64
N ASP A 112 -19.60 18.05 1.61
CA ASP A 112 -20.40 18.38 2.78
C ASP A 112 -19.47 18.77 3.94
N HIS A 113 -19.31 20.07 4.16
CA HIS A 113 -18.47 20.61 5.23
C HIS A 113 -18.95 20.22 6.64
N ARG A 114 -20.25 19.98 6.84
CA ARG A 114 -20.77 19.51 8.12
C ARG A 114 -20.39 18.05 8.36
N GLN A 115 -20.54 17.21 7.34
CA GLN A 115 -20.13 15.80 7.41
C GLN A 115 -18.61 15.67 7.65
N LEU A 116 -17.81 16.50 6.98
CA LEU A 116 -16.37 16.60 7.18
C LEU A 116 -16.00 17.00 8.61
N ALA A 117 -16.58 18.10 9.12
CA ALA A 117 -16.33 18.54 10.49
C ALA A 117 -16.71 17.44 11.50
N ALA A 118 -17.85 16.78 11.30
CA ALA A 118 -18.27 15.66 12.14
C ALA A 118 -17.29 14.47 12.08
N GLU A 119 -16.68 14.19 10.92
CA GLU A 119 -15.66 13.15 10.78
C GLU A 119 -14.39 13.49 11.59
N GLN A 120 -13.94 14.74 11.53
CA GLN A 120 -12.78 15.20 12.31
C GLN A 120 -13.04 15.11 13.81
N GLN A 121 -14.24 15.49 14.25
CA GLN A 121 -14.65 15.33 15.66
C GLN A 121 -14.69 13.86 16.08
N ARG A 122 -15.23 12.96 15.23
CA ARG A 122 -15.20 11.50 15.51
C ARG A 122 -13.77 10.96 15.62
N LYS A 123 -12.84 11.41 14.76
CA LYS A 123 -11.41 11.04 14.84
C LYS A 123 -10.79 11.49 16.16
N LEU A 124 -11.03 12.73 16.57
CA LEU A 124 -10.55 13.27 17.85
C LEU A 124 -11.13 12.50 19.05
N GLN A 125 -12.44 12.23 19.07
CA GLN A 125 -13.08 11.47 20.13
C GLN A 125 -12.56 10.01 20.23
N ARG A 126 -12.23 9.38 19.10
CA ARG A 126 -11.56 8.06 19.11
C ARG A 126 -10.16 8.14 19.71
N LEU A 127 -9.37 9.13 19.31
CA LEU A 127 -8.04 9.37 19.88
C LEU A 127 -8.11 9.59 21.39
N GLU A 128 -8.99 10.47 21.85
CA GLU A 128 -9.19 10.76 23.27
C GLU A 128 -9.52 9.50 24.08
N ARG A 129 -10.44 8.67 23.59
CA ARG A 129 -10.80 7.41 24.25
C ARG A 129 -9.62 6.45 24.35
N SER A 130 -8.78 6.38 23.31
CA SER A 130 -7.60 5.51 23.30
C SER A 130 -6.49 6.01 24.24
N LEU A 131 -6.25 7.32 24.27
CA LEU A 131 -5.29 7.95 25.19
C LEU A 131 -5.73 7.76 26.65
N LYS A 132 -7.01 7.99 26.97
CA LYS A 132 -7.54 7.83 28.34
C LYS A 132 -7.45 6.40 28.87
N ARG A 133 -7.58 5.39 28.01
CA ARG A 133 -7.43 3.97 28.39
C ARG A 133 -5.97 3.49 28.38
N GLY A 134 -5.02 4.36 28.06
CA GLY A 134 -3.60 4.00 27.95
C GLY A 134 -3.29 3.03 26.80
N SER A 135 -4.23 2.80 25.86
CA SER A 135 -3.96 1.95 24.70
C SER A 135 -3.11 2.66 23.64
N LEU A 136 -3.03 3.99 23.73
CA LEU A 136 -2.15 4.84 22.93
C LEU A 136 -1.47 5.85 23.85
N VAL A 137 -0.27 6.28 23.47
CA VAL A 137 0.47 7.34 24.15
C VAL A 137 0.96 8.37 23.13
N ALA A 138 0.99 9.63 23.53
CA ALA A 138 1.67 10.67 22.77
C ALA A 138 3.19 10.49 22.97
N ALA A 139 3.95 10.56 21.88
CA ALA A 139 5.40 10.49 21.94
C ALA A 139 6.01 11.86 22.29
N GLU A 140 7.34 11.91 22.45
CA GLU A 140 8.14 13.15 22.43
C GLU A 140 7.81 14.15 23.57
N GLY A 141 7.36 13.65 24.73
CA GLY A 141 7.18 14.46 25.94
C GLY A 141 5.89 15.29 25.98
N VAL A 142 5.03 15.17 24.98
CA VAL A 142 3.71 15.83 24.97
C VAL A 142 2.75 15.03 25.85
N SER A 143 2.12 15.68 26.83
CA SER A 143 1.11 15.01 27.66
C SER A 143 -0.20 14.78 26.86
N PRO A 144 -0.92 13.67 27.07
CA PRO A 144 -2.21 13.45 26.40
C PRO A 144 -3.23 14.58 26.60
N PRO A 145 -3.38 15.20 27.80
CA PRO A 145 -4.27 16.35 27.98
C PRO A 145 -3.86 17.57 27.13
N GLN A 146 -2.55 17.86 27.04
CA GLN A 146 -2.02 18.94 26.23
C GLN A 146 -2.31 18.70 24.74
N LEU A 147 -2.00 17.51 24.22
CA LEU A 147 -2.28 17.14 22.82
C LEU A 147 -3.75 17.32 22.47
N LEU A 148 -4.65 16.84 23.34
CA LEU A 148 -6.10 16.94 23.13
C LEU A 148 -6.57 18.40 23.19
N HIS A 149 -6.01 19.22 24.07
CA HIS A 149 -6.33 20.65 24.15
C HIS A 149 -5.93 21.38 22.86
N GLU A 150 -4.70 21.19 22.39
CA GLU A 150 -4.19 21.79 21.14
C GLU A 150 -5.02 21.36 19.92
N LEU A 151 -5.36 20.07 19.81
CA LEU A 151 -6.19 19.55 18.73
C LEU A 151 -7.60 20.13 18.74
N ARG A 152 -8.24 20.25 19.92
CA ARG A 152 -9.56 20.88 20.05
C ARG A 152 -9.51 22.35 19.63
N GLY A 153 -8.51 23.08 20.12
CA GLY A 153 -8.29 24.48 19.74
C GLY A 153 -8.12 24.63 18.23
N THR A 154 -7.25 23.82 17.63
CA THR A 154 -6.98 23.87 16.19
C THR A 154 -8.24 23.56 15.36
N LEU A 155 -8.98 22.51 15.72
CA LEU A 155 -10.21 22.12 15.00
C LEU A 155 -11.35 23.13 15.19
N ALA A 156 -11.44 23.79 16.35
CA ALA A 156 -12.47 24.80 16.62
C ALA A 156 -12.31 26.05 15.76
N HIS A 157 -11.07 26.40 15.37
CA HIS A 157 -10.77 27.55 14.52
C HIS A 157 -10.63 27.17 13.03
N ALA A 158 -11.04 25.96 12.64
CA ALA A 158 -10.98 25.54 11.25
C ALA A 158 -12.01 26.29 10.40
N VAL A 159 -11.54 26.99 9.38
CA VAL A 159 -12.39 27.72 8.42
C VAL A 159 -12.57 26.87 7.17
N ALA A 160 -13.82 26.71 6.72
CA ALA A 160 -14.14 25.99 5.48
C ALA A 160 -13.52 26.68 4.27
N LEU A 161 -13.01 25.89 3.33
CA LEU A 161 -12.43 26.32 2.07
C LEU A 161 -12.86 25.35 0.96
N ASP A 162 -12.71 25.78 -0.28
CA ASP A 162 -12.83 24.87 -1.41
C ASP A 162 -11.88 25.31 -2.53
N GLN A 163 -10.68 24.75 -2.54
CA GLN A 163 -9.62 25.19 -3.45
C GLN A 163 -8.83 24.00 -3.98
N LEU A 164 -8.73 23.86 -5.30
CA LEU A 164 -7.78 22.95 -5.91
C LEU A 164 -6.37 23.55 -5.85
N ARG A 165 -5.41 22.73 -5.45
CA ARG A 165 -3.98 23.05 -5.34
C ARG A 165 -3.17 21.84 -5.75
N VAL A 166 -1.87 22.05 -5.94
CA VAL A 166 -0.91 20.99 -6.26
C VAL A 166 0.18 21.00 -5.20
N VAL A 167 0.63 19.81 -4.81
CA VAL A 167 1.68 19.64 -3.80
C VAL A 167 3.02 20.07 -4.38
N ARG A 168 3.63 21.10 -3.81
CA ARG A 168 4.93 21.66 -4.20
C ARG A 168 6.11 21.02 -3.49
N ALA A 169 5.89 20.54 -2.27
CA ALA A 169 6.88 19.82 -1.50
C ALA A 169 6.18 18.61 -0.90
N SER A 170 6.78 17.43 -1.05
CA SER A 170 6.22 16.22 -0.45
C SER A 170 6.05 16.42 1.06
N THR A 171 4.86 16.12 1.57
CA THR A 171 4.48 16.46 2.95
C THR A 171 3.66 15.35 3.59
N ALA A 172 3.66 15.29 4.91
CA ALA A 172 2.84 14.35 5.65
C ALA A 172 1.36 14.69 5.49
N LEU A 173 0.54 13.67 5.31
CA LEU A 173 -0.91 13.73 5.43
C LEU A 173 -1.29 13.11 6.78
N ARG A 174 -1.63 13.98 7.74
CA ARG A 174 -1.93 13.63 9.12
C ARG A 174 -3.41 13.33 9.30
N CYS A 175 -3.75 12.39 10.17
CA CYS A 175 -5.14 12.07 10.46
C CYS A 175 -5.85 13.19 11.25
N LEU A 176 -5.08 13.98 12.00
CA LEU A 176 -5.50 15.14 12.80
C LEU A 176 -4.42 16.23 12.68
N PRO A 177 -4.73 17.53 12.88
CA PRO A 177 -3.82 18.64 12.59
C PRO A 177 -2.74 18.81 13.66
N THR A 178 -1.82 17.86 13.76
CA THR A 178 -0.70 17.89 14.71
C THR A 178 0.53 17.19 14.13
N ALA A 179 1.71 17.71 14.49
CA ALA A 179 2.99 17.05 14.26
C ALA A 179 3.31 16.00 15.33
N ALA A 180 2.65 16.05 16.49
CA ALA A 180 2.86 15.08 17.55
C ALA A 180 2.53 13.66 17.06
N ARG A 181 3.38 12.72 17.45
CA ARG A 181 3.20 11.31 17.13
C ARG A 181 2.37 10.63 18.20
N VAL A 182 1.55 9.69 17.79
CA VAL A 182 0.80 8.82 18.71
C VAL A 182 1.12 7.38 18.39
N VAL A 183 1.55 6.63 19.40
CA VAL A 183 2.04 5.26 19.24
C VAL A 183 1.33 4.32 20.22
N GLU A 184 1.37 3.03 19.93
CA GLU A 184 0.98 2.01 20.90
C GLU A 184 2.09 1.84 21.96
N PRO A 185 1.76 1.67 23.25
CA PRO A 185 2.76 1.34 24.27
C PRO A 185 3.55 0.09 23.90
N GLY A 186 4.87 0.15 24.04
CA GLY A 186 5.76 -0.98 23.74
C GLY A 186 6.00 -1.24 22.24
N TRP A 187 5.44 -0.44 21.34
CA TRP A 187 5.80 -0.43 19.92
C TRP A 187 6.92 0.59 19.65
N LEU A 188 7.65 0.36 18.55
CA LEU A 188 8.66 1.30 18.09
C LEU A 188 8.03 2.66 17.79
N PRO A 189 8.72 3.78 18.09
CA PRO A 189 8.25 5.12 17.80
C PRO A 189 7.80 5.28 16.34
N ASP A 190 8.43 4.58 15.41
CA ASP A 190 8.27 4.68 13.95
C ASP A 190 6.84 4.41 13.42
N PHE A 191 5.97 3.80 14.25
CA PHE A 191 4.55 3.59 13.96
C PHE A 191 3.68 4.72 14.49
N ASP A 192 3.85 5.90 13.92
CA ASP A 192 2.97 7.01 14.24
C ASP A 192 1.57 6.80 13.64
N LEU A 193 0.59 6.53 14.51
CA LEU A 193 -0.79 6.27 14.12
C LEU A 193 -1.56 7.50 13.66
N LEU A 194 -1.02 8.71 13.85
CA LEU A 194 -1.56 9.92 13.23
C LEU A 194 -0.96 10.19 11.84
N GLN A 195 0.01 9.40 11.39
CA GLN A 195 0.50 9.41 10.01
C GLN A 195 -0.47 8.63 9.11
N CYS A 196 -1.39 9.34 8.44
CA CYS A 196 -2.40 8.74 7.57
C CYS A 196 -1.84 8.36 6.18
N SER A 197 -1.04 9.24 5.58
CA SER A 197 -0.35 9.00 4.31
C SER A 197 0.73 10.07 4.09
N GLN A 198 1.44 10.01 2.97
CA GLN A 198 2.20 11.13 2.42
C GLN A 198 1.45 11.70 1.20
N LEU A 199 1.58 13.00 0.97
CA LEU A 199 1.32 13.67 -0.32
C LEU A 199 2.66 13.89 -1.02
N ARG A 200 2.76 13.55 -2.30
CA ARG A 200 3.99 13.69 -3.08
C ARG A 200 3.95 14.95 -3.94
N PHE A 201 5.13 15.48 -4.23
CA PHE A 201 5.34 16.49 -5.26
C PHE A 201 4.50 16.20 -6.52
N GLY A 202 3.82 17.23 -7.03
CA GLY A 202 3.02 17.18 -8.25
C GLY A 202 1.62 16.58 -8.08
N GLU A 203 1.27 16.00 -6.93
CA GLU A 203 -0.07 15.44 -6.72
C GLU A 203 -1.11 16.57 -6.54
N PRO A 204 -2.26 16.51 -7.24
CA PRO A 204 -3.34 17.45 -7.02
C PRO A 204 -4.11 17.12 -5.74
N VAL A 205 -4.54 18.16 -5.04
CA VAL A 205 -5.36 18.08 -3.83
C VAL A 205 -6.45 19.15 -3.84
N ARG A 206 -7.57 18.87 -3.18
CA ARG A 206 -8.61 19.84 -2.87
C ARG A 206 -8.55 20.20 -1.40
N VAL A 207 -8.28 21.46 -1.10
CA VAL A 207 -8.27 22.00 0.27
C VAL A 207 -9.70 22.34 0.67
N LEU A 208 -10.14 21.74 1.78
CA LEU A 208 -11.53 21.77 2.26
C LEU A 208 -11.71 22.61 3.52
N ALA A 209 -10.63 22.79 4.28
CA ALA A 209 -10.59 23.66 5.44
C ALA A 209 -9.16 24.08 5.74
N ARG A 210 -9.01 25.17 6.48
CA ARG A 210 -7.73 25.66 6.99
C ARG A 210 -7.83 25.93 8.48
N ALA A 211 -6.83 25.51 9.23
CA ALA A 211 -6.63 25.86 10.64
C ALA A 211 -5.18 26.31 10.83
N GLY A 212 -4.96 27.63 10.89
CA GLY A 212 -3.62 28.21 10.99
C GLY A 212 -2.71 27.85 9.80
N ARG A 213 -1.67 27.05 10.05
CA ARG A 213 -0.73 26.53 9.04
C ARG A 213 -1.17 25.20 8.42
N GLN A 214 -2.15 24.53 9.02
CA GLN A 214 -2.64 23.24 8.57
C GLN A 214 -3.82 23.43 7.60
N ALA A 215 -3.89 22.56 6.60
CA ALA A 215 -4.99 22.47 5.65
C ALA A 215 -5.57 21.06 5.67
N LEU A 216 -6.88 20.94 5.84
CA LEU A 216 -7.58 19.68 5.61
C LEU A 216 -7.71 19.51 4.10
N VAL A 217 -7.18 18.42 3.57
CA VAL A 217 -7.12 18.16 2.14
C VAL A 217 -7.76 16.81 1.78
N TRP A 218 -8.37 16.79 0.59
CA TRP A 218 -8.67 15.59 -0.17
C TRP A 218 -7.62 15.42 -1.27
N SER A 219 -6.83 14.35 -1.16
CA SER A 219 -6.10 13.80 -2.30
C SER A 219 -6.98 12.81 -3.06
N SER A 220 -6.49 12.20 -4.14
CA SER A 220 -7.24 11.17 -4.86
C SER A 220 -7.42 9.85 -4.08
N TYR A 221 -6.77 9.68 -2.93
CA TYR A 221 -6.73 8.39 -2.23
C TYR A 221 -6.86 8.47 -0.70
N ALA A 222 -6.88 9.68 -0.13
CA ALA A 222 -6.97 9.90 1.31
C ALA A 222 -7.38 11.33 1.67
N THR A 223 -7.95 11.45 2.86
CA THR A 223 -8.33 12.70 3.52
C THR A 223 -7.47 12.92 4.76
N GLY A 224 -6.90 14.11 4.94
CA GLY A 224 -6.14 14.43 6.15
C GLY A 224 -5.60 15.85 6.16
N TRP A 225 -4.81 16.18 7.17
CA TRP A 225 -4.22 17.50 7.37
C TRP A 225 -2.79 17.55 6.85
N ALA A 226 -2.45 18.61 6.13
CA ALA A 226 -1.12 18.84 5.60
C ALA A 226 -0.68 20.30 5.84
N GLU A 227 0.64 20.53 5.83
CA GLU A 227 1.19 21.89 5.86
C GLU A 227 0.74 22.67 4.62
N LEU A 228 0.02 23.77 4.81
CA LEU A 228 -0.48 24.60 3.72
C LEU A 228 0.67 25.18 2.88
N ALA A 229 1.81 25.47 3.50
CA ALA A 229 3.00 25.98 2.82
C ALA A 229 3.62 24.98 1.83
N ALA A 230 3.31 23.69 1.96
CA ALA A 230 3.73 22.65 1.03
C ALA A 230 2.87 22.59 -0.25
N LEU A 231 1.81 23.40 -0.34
CA LEU A 231 0.87 23.43 -1.46
C LEU A 231 1.07 24.68 -2.32
N SER A 232 0.70 24.61 -3.59
CA SER A 232 0.65 25.75 -4.49
C SER A 232 -0.39 26.79 -4.05
N PRO A 233 -0.36 28.01 -4.61
CA PRO A 233 -1.55 28.85 -4.66
C PRO A 233 -2.76 28.10 -5.22
N ALA A 234 -3.97 28.59 -4.92
CA ALA A 234 -5.21 28.04 -5.47
C ALA A 234 -5.20 28.14 -7.00
N LEU A 235 -5.56 27.05 -7.67
CA LEU A 235 -5.69 27.00 -9.11
C LEU A 235 -6.96 27.72 -9.55
N THR A 236 -6.90 28.43 -10.67
CA THR A 236 -8.11 28.85 -11.38
C THR A 236 -8.82 27.63 -11.98
N PRO A 237 -10.13 27.72 -12.31
CA PRO A 237 -10.83 26.61 -12.95
C PRO A 237 -10.14 26.08 -14.22
N LEU A 238 -9.62 26.97 -15.06
CA LEU A 238 -8.89 26.59 -16.27
C LEU A 238 -7.55 25.91 -15.97
N GLN A 239 -6.80 26.40 -14.97
CA GLN A 239 -5.56 25.74 -14.53
C GLN A 239 -5.85 24.34 -13.99
N ALA A 240 -6.89 24.20 -13.18
CA ALA A 240 -7.31 22.91 -12.62
C ALA A 240 -7.72 21.93 -13.73
N GLU A 241 -8.52 22.36 -14.69
CA GLU A 241 -8.91 21.53 -15.83
C GLU A 241 -7.70 21.02 -16.62
N ARG A 242 -6.78 21.92 -17.00
CA ARG A 242 -5.58 21.57 -17.76
C ARG A 242 -4.63 20.67 -16.98
N TYR A 243 -4.54 20.83 -15.66
CA TYR A 243 -3.65 20.02 -14.83
C TYR A 243 -4.23 18.63 -14.52
N LEU A 244 -5.56 18.53 -14.35
CA LEU A 244 -6.23 17.27 -14.01
C LEU A 244 -6.61 16.44 -15.24
N ARG A 245 -6.85 17.08 -16.38
CA ARG A 245 -7.25 16.43 -17.65
C ARG A 245 -6.42 16.96 -18.82
N PRO A 246 -5.08 16.90 -18.76
CA PRO A 246 -4.25 17.25 -19.91
C PRO A 246 -4.48 16.26 -21.07
N PRO A 247 -4.18 16.67 -22.31
CA PRO A 247 -4.26 15.79 -23.46
C PRO A 247 -3.26 14.63 -23.38
N ARG A 248 -2.12 14.82 -22.69
CA ARG A 248 -1.04 13.85 -22.55
C ARG A 248 -0.42 13.90 -21.16
N TRP A 249 0.03 12.74 -20.67
CA TRP A 249 0.74 12.63 -19.40
C TRP A 249 2.20 12.21 -19.58
N ALA A 250 3.04 12.69 -18.67
CA ALA A 250 4.31 12.10 -18.37
C ALA A 250 4.09 11.11 -17.22
N VAL A 251 4.06 9.82 -17.53
CA VAL A 251 3.91 8.75 -16.53
C VAL A 251 5.28 8.33 -16.04
N VAL A 252 5.57 8.55 -14.76
CA VAL A 252 6.88 8.31 -14.17
C VAL A 252 7.07 6.81 -13.90
N ALA A 253 8.11 6.23 -14.50
CA ALA A 253 8.47 4.81 -14.45
C ALA A 253 9.71 4.50 -13.60
N SER A 254 10.50 5.52 -13.28
CA SER A 254 11.62 5.43 -12.34
C SER A 254 11.23 6.00 -10.99
N ASP A 255 11.94 5.62 -9.93
CA ASP A 255 11.73 6.21 -8.62
C ASP A 255 12.67 7.38 -8.37
N ASP A 256 12.22 8.34 -7.55
CA ASP A 256 12.94 9.57 -7.21
C ASP A 256 13.58 10.30 -8.40
N ALA A 257 12.89 10.31 -9.55
CA ALA A 257 13.32 11.03 -10.73
C ALA A 257 13.30 12.55 -10.46
N PRO A 258 14.43 13.27 -10.63
CA PRO A 258 14.47 14.69 -10.33
C PRO A 258 13.67 15.49 -11.36
N VAL A 259 12.89 16.45 -10.88
CA VAL A 259 12.15 17.41 -11.69
C VAL A 259 12.71 18.79 -11.45
N TRP A 260 13.17 19.42 -12.52
CA TRP A 260 13.88 20.70 -12.48
C TRP A 260 13.00 21.82 -13.03
N SER A 261 13.23 23.06 -12.59
CA SER A 261 12.61 24.21 -13.21
C SER A 261 13.14 24.44 -14.62
N GLN A 262 12.29 24.94 -15.51
CA GLN A 262 12.70 25.39 -16.84
C GLN A 262 12.70 26.92 -16.90
N PRO A 263 13.86 27.61 -16.89
CA PRO A 263 13.90 29.05 -17.08
C PRO A 263 13.37 29.44 -18.47
N ALA A 264 12.68 30.58 -18.57
CA ALA A 264 12.16 31.08 -19.84
C ALA A 264 13.30 31.35 -20.82
N GLY A 265 13.21 30.77 -22.03
CA GLY A 265 14.20 30.97 -23.09
C GLY A 265 15.52 30.20 -22.94
N SER A 266 15.72 29.43 -21.87
CA SER A 266 16.90 28.58 -21.71
C SER A 266 16.70 27.20 -22.37
N PRO A 267 17.77 26.59 -22.94
CA PRO A 267 17.73 25.20 -23.34
C PRO A 267 17.39 24.31 -22.14
N ARG A 268 16.85 23.11 -22.41
CA ARG A 268 16.49 22.09 -21.41
C ARG A 268 17.78 21.53 -20.77
N GLN A 269 18.47 22.36 -19.97
CA GLN A 269 19.68 22.07 -19.19
C GLN A 269 19.78 23.11 -18.07
N GLY A 270 20.00 22.66 -16.83
CA GLY A 270 20.03 23.52 -15.65
C GLY A 270 18.64 23.83 -15.08
N GLY A 271 18.61 24.69 -14.05
CA GLY A 271 17.41 24.98 -13.26
C GLY A 271 17.53 24.55 -11.80
N ALA A 272 16.60 25.00 -10.96
CA ALA A 272 16.52 24.60 -9.57
C ALA A 272 15.74 23.29 -9.45
N LEU A 273 16.16 22.40 -8.55
CA LEU A 273 15.40 21.19 -8.24
C LEU A 273 14.06 21.58 -7.62
N LEU A 274 12.96 21.23 -8.27
CA LEU A 274 11.61 21.50 -7.79
C LEU A 274 11.10 20.37 -6.88
N GLY A 275 11.47 19.12 -7.19
CA GLY A 275 11.07 17.96 -6.40
C GLY A 275 11.51 16.65 -7.01
N LEU A 276 11.20 15.56 -6.30
CA LEU A 276 11.44 14.19 -6.73
C LEU A 276 10.12 13.55 -7.15
N ALA A 277 10.01 13.25 -8.44
CA ALA A 277 8.92 12.49 -9.01
C ALA A 277 9.11 11.01 -8.72
N ARG A 278 8.17 10.43 -7.96
CA ARG A 278 8.21 9.01 -7.62
C ARG A 278 7.49 8.15 -8.65
N LEU A 279 7.81 6.86 -8.66
CA LEU A 279 7.14 5.85 -9.47
C LEU A 279 5.60 5.99 -9.42
N GLY A 280 4.98 5.98 -10.60
CA GLY A 280 3.53 6.08 -10.75
C GLY A 280 2.95 7.49 -10.62
N LEU A 281 3.77 8.52 -10.40
CA LEU A 281 3.33 9.91 -10.54
C LEU A 281 3.00 10.19 -12.01
N ARG A 282 1.96 11.01 -12.24
CA ARG A 282 1.61 11.53 -13.56
C ARG A 282 1.66 13.04 -13.51
N LEU A 283 2.45 13.64 -14.39
CA LEU A 283 2.51 15.09 -14.58
C LEU A 283 1.95 15.44 -15.96
N PRO A 284 1.23 16.55 -16.13
CA PRO A 284 0.84 17.00 -17.47
C PRO A 284 2.07 17.23 -18.33
N LEU A 285 2.11 16.66 -19.54
CA LEU A 285 3.10 17.09 -20.52
C LEU A 285 2.74 18.50 -21.00
N ALA A 286 3.73 19.38 -21.06
CA ALA A 286 3.52 20.67 -21.68
C ALA A 286 3.39 20.48 -23.20
N ASP A 287 2.34 21.05 -23.81
CA ASP A 287 2.24 21.08 -25.26
C ASP A 287 3.29 22.03 -25.82
N ASP A 288 4.26 21.46 -26.54
CA ASP A 288 5.31 22.21 -27.24
C ASP A 288 4.92 22.50 -28.69
N GLY A 289 3.76 22.03 -29.17
CA GLY A 289 3.37 22.06 -30.60
C GLY A 289 4.26 21.21 -31.51
N ALA A 290 5.29 20.53 -30.99
CA ALA A 290 6.22 19.75 -31.77
C ALA A 290 5.69 18.31 -32.00
N PRO A 291 5.60 17.84 -33.26
CA PRO A 291 5.38 16.42 -33.53
C PRO A 291 6.51 15.59 -32.89
N ARG A 292 6.20 14.34 -32.51
CA ARG A 292 7.19 13.37 -32.01
C ARG A 292 8.34 13.32 -33.02
N ALA A 293 9.51 13.84 -32.65
CA ALA A 293 10.68 13.74 -33.51
C ALA A 293 10.92 12.25 -33.82
N PRO A 294 11.15 11.86 -35.09
CA PRO A 294 11.60 10.52 -35.40
C PRO A 294 12.87 10.23 -34.59
N ALA A 295 13.05 8.96 -34.21
CA ALA A 295 14.24 8.54 -33.46
C ALA A 295 15.50 9.01 -34.22
N PRO A 296 16.45 9.69 -33.54
CA PRO A 296 17.67 10.13 -34.20
C PRO A 296 18.46 8.91 -34.73
N PRO A 297 19.23 9.07 -35.83
CA PRO A 297 20.12 8.03 -36.31
C PRO A 297 21.11 7.63 -35.19
N PRO A 298 21.54 6.36 -35.13
CA PRO A 298 22.34 5.82 -34.03
C PRO A 298 23.70 6.51 -33.81
N SER A 299 24.13 7.35 -34.76
CA SER A 299 25.41 8.07 -34.76
C SER A 299 25.32 9.54 -34.32
N ALA A 300 24.14 10.10 -34.07
CA ALA A 300 24.03 11.47 -33.54
C ALA A 300 24.27 11.47 -32.03
N PRO A 301 24.99 12.47 -31.45
CA PRO A 301 24.98 12.68 -30.01
C PRO A 301 23.53 12.84 -29.58
N GLN A 302 23.02 11.89 -28.77
CA GLN A 302 21.64 11.93 -28.35
C GLN A 302 21.43 13.22 -27.55
N PRO A 303 20.55 14.16 -27.98
CA PRO A 303 20.14 15.22 -27.08
C PRO A 303 19.63 14.52 -25.82
N THR A 304 19.99 15.01 -24.63
CA THR A 304 19.36 14.54 -23.40
C THR A 304 17.85 14.63 -23.64
N LEU A 305 17.19 13.49 -23.85
CA LEU A 305 15.79 13.45 -24.24
C LEU A 305 15.03 13.92 -23.01
N GLU A 306 14.77 15.20 -22.88
CA GLU A 306 14.09 15.79 -21.74
C GLU A 306 12.65 16.11 -22.13
N SER A 307 11.71 15.73 -21.28
CA SER A 307 10.29 15.98 -21.46
C SER A 307 9.89 17.19 -20.62
N VAL A 308 9.20 18.15 -21.24
CA VAL A 308 8.68 19.33 -20.52
C VAL A 308 7.33 18.99 -19.89
N VAL A 309 7.20 19.29 -18.62
CA VAL A 309 6.02 19.01 -17.81
C VAL A 309 5.50 20.27 -17.13
N VAL A 310 4.21 20.29 -16.82
CA VAL A 310 3.61 21.31 -15.97
C VAL A 310 3.82 20.93 -14.52
N VAL A 311 4.36 21.85 -13.73
CA VAL A 311 4.82 21.61 -12.35
C VAL A 311 4.35 22.71 -11.41
N PRO A 312 4.20 22.43 -10.11
CA PRO A 312 3.80 23.44 -9.15
C PRO A 312 5.01 24.31 -8.71
N THR A 313 4.81 25.63 -8.66
CA THR A 313 5.81 26.64 -8.26
C THR A 313 5.27 27.56 -7.17
N ALA A 314 6.08 28.51 -6.69
CA ALA A 314 5.64 29.47 -5.67
C ALA A 314 4.54 30.41 -6.15
N GLU A 315 4.51 30.64 -7.46
CA GLU A 315 3.63 31.55 -8.16
C GLU A 315 2.39 30.84 -8.72
N GLY A 316 2.31 29.50 -8.64
CA GLY A 316 1.19 28.73 -9.17
C GLY A 316 1.65 27.47 -9.90
N LEU A 317 1.33 27.39 -11.20
CA LEU A 317 1.82 26.34 -12.10
C LEU A 317 2.84 26.96 -13.06
N GLY A 318 3.91 26.22 -13.34
CA GLY A 318 4.98 26.62 -14.25
C GLY A 318 5.45 25.45 -15.10
N ARG A 319 6.55 25.67 -15.82
CA ARG A 319 7.21 24.65 -16.65
C ARG A 319 8.40 24.07 -15.91
N GLY A 320 8.56 22.76 -16.00
CA GLY A 320 9.72 22.03 -15.54
C GLY A 320 10.10 20.94 -16.53
N TRP A 321 11.23 20.29 -16.30
CA TRP A 321 11.66 19.19 -17.15
C TRP A 321 12.05 17.97 -16.32
N ILE A 322 11.88 16.80 -16.94
CA ILE A 322 12.24 15.48 -16.41
C ILE A 322 12.91 14.68 -17.52
N ALA A 323 13.90 13.86 -17.17
CA ALA A 323 14.53 12.96 -18.13
C ALA A 323 13.48 11.99 -18.73
N THR A 324 13.38 11.92 -20.05
CA THR A 324 12.43 11.04 -20.75
C THR A 324 12.71 9.57 -20.45
N ALA A 325 13.97 9.21 -20.16
CA ALA A 325 14.33 7.87 -19.71
C ALA A 325 13.68 7.47 -18.36
N ALA A 326 13.23 8.43 -17.55
CA ALA A 326 12.48 8.18 -16.33
C ALA A 326 10.98 7.96 -16.55
N LEU A 327 10.50 8.13 -17.80
CA LEU A 327 9.08 8.04 -18.15
C LEU A 327 8.75 6.72 -18.84
N ALA A 328 7.55 6.21 -18.57
CA ALA A 328 6.95 5.14 -19.34
C ALA A 328 6.44 5.66 -20.69
N PRO A 329 6.41 4.82 -21.73
CA PRO A 329 5.52 5.06 -22.87
C PRO A 329 4.07 5.25 -22.39
N GLU A 330 3.32 6.13 -23.04
CA GLU A 330 1.89 6.29 -22.77
C GLU A 330 1.08 6.13 -24.06
N PRO A 331 0.09 5.20 -24.12
CA PRO A 331 -0.27 4.24 -23.07
C PRO A 331 0.75 3.08 -22.96
N GLN A 332 0.91 2.52 -21.75
CA GLN A 332 1.63 1.28 -21.52
C GLN A 332 0.73 0.26 -20.83
N ALA A 333 0.60 -0.92 -21.42
CA ALA A 333 -0.14 -2.02 -20.83
C ALA A 333 0.62 -2.61 -19.63
N LEU A 334 -0.14 -3.12 -18.64
CA LEU A 334 0.43 -3.91 -17.56
C LEU A 334 0.87 -5.28 -18.12
N THR A 335 2.15 -5.61 -17.99
CA THR A 335 2.69 -6.96 -18.25
C THR A 335 3.43 -7.46 -17.01
N VAL A 336 3.62 -8.77 -16.87
CA VAL A 336 4.39 -9.34 -15.75
C VAL A 336 5.83 -8.82 -15.79
N ARG A 337 6.47 -8.81 -16.97
CA ARG A 337 7.85 -8.34 -17.15
C ARG A 337 8.05 -6.92 -16.63
N GLN A 338 7.19 -6.00 -17.07
CA GLN A 338 7.33 -4.59 -16.69
C GLN A 338 6.99 -4.36 -15.22
N LEU A 339 5.99 -5.05 -14.67
CA LEU A 339 5.67 -4.97 -13.25
C LEU A 339 6.84 -5.45 -12.40
N PHE A 340 7.46 -6.59 -12.76
CA PHE A 340 8.56 -7.17 -12.00
C PHE A 340 9.81 -6.31 -12.12
N ALA A 341 10.16 -5.82 -13.31
CA ALA A 341 11.28 -4.89 -13.47
C ALA A 341 11.15 -3.67 -12.52
N ARG A 342 9.96 -3.07 -12.43
CA ARG A 342 9.69 -1.94 -11.52
C ARG A 342 9.67 -2.35 -10.06
N ALA A 343 9.10 -3.50 -9.72
CA ALA A 343 9.01 -3.95 -8.34
C ALA A 343 10.39 -4.29 -7.76
N PHE A 344 11.24 -4.95 -8.55
CA PHE A 344 12.57 -5.36 -8.15
C PHE A 344 13.55 -4.18 -8.05
N ALA A 345 13.37 -3.14 -8.88
CA ALA A 345 14.09 -1.87 -8.72
C ALA A 345 13.84 -1.15 -7.38
N LEU A 346 12.78 -1.54 -6.65
CA LEU A 346 12.45 -1.00 -5.32
C LEU A 346 12.88 -1.91 -4.17
N LEU A 347 13.58 -3.02 -4.42
CA LEU A 347 14.12 -3.86 -3.36
C LEU A 347 15.06 -3.06 -2.45
N HIS A 348 15.09 -3.46 -1.18
CA HIS A 348 15.88 -2.84 -0.12
C HIS A 348 15.49 -1.41 0.28
N GLN A 349 14.58 -0.76 -0.45
CA GLN A 349 14.03 0.52 -0.03
C GLN A 349 13.44 0.40 1.39
N PRO A 350 13.80 1.30 2.31
CA PRO A 350 13.34 1.17 3.68
C PRO A 350 11.82 1.31 3.80
N TYR A 351 11.24 0.57 4.75
CA TYR A 351 9.82 0.66 5.09
C TYR A 351 9.51 2.00 5.75
N GLY A 352 8.36 2.60 5.41
CA GLY A 352 7.83 3.78 6.08
C GLY A 352 6.33 3.70 6.28
N TRP A 353 5.92 3.51 7.53
CA TRP A 353 4.52 3.52 7.94
C TRP A 353 3.83 4.81 7.48
N GLY A 354 2.72 4.70 6.74
CA GLY A 354 1.99 5.87 6.27
C GLY A 354 2.82 6.82 5.38
N GLY A 355 3.94 6.36 4.81
CA GLY A 355 4.85 7.17 4.01
C GLY A 355 5.84 8.04 4.80
N THR A 356 6.03 7.78 6.11
CA THR A 356 7.04 8.45 6.93
C THR A 356 8.42 8.41 6.28
N GLY A 357 9.13 9.53 6.27
CA GLY A 357 10.49 9.63 5.75
C GLY A 357 10.59 9.44 4.23
N HIS A 358 9.55 9.80 3.47
CA HIS A 358 9.49 9.65 2.00
C HIS A 358 9.60 8.19 1.52
N ARG A 359 9.22 7.24 2.38
CA ARG A 359 9.30 5.81 2.12
C ARG A 359 7.94 5.23 1.70
N ARG A 360 7.86 3.91 1.56
CA ARG A 360 6.64 3.17 1.24
C ARG A 360 6.29 2.21 2.37
N ASP A 361 5.00 2.08 2.64
CA ASP A 361 4.45 0.92 3.33
C ASP A 361 3.97 -0.12 2.29
N CYS A 362 3.42 -1.23 2.77
CA CYS A 362 3.00 -2.36 1.93
C CYS A 362 2.01 -1.96 0.83
N SER A 363 0.99 -1.17 1.17
CA SER A 363 -0.04 -0.79 0.20
C SER A 363 0.39 0.38 -0.67
N ARG A 364 1.23 1.31 -0.18
CA ARG A 364 1.80 2.37 -1.03
C ARG A 364 2.72 1.80 -2.11
N LEU A 365 3.47 0.75 -1.80
CA LEU A 365 4.29 0.02 -2.78
C LEU A 365 3.46 -0.46 -3.97
N LEU A 366 2.37 -1.18 -3.71
CA LEU A 366 1.52 -1.68 -4.79
C LEU A 366 0.78 -0.54 -5.50
N MET A 367 0.33 0.49 -4.77
CA MET A 367 -0.33 1.65 -5.37
C MET A 367 0.56 2.37 -6.37
N ASP A 368 1.83 2.61 -6.02
CA ASP A 368 2.78 3.28 -6.92
C ASP A 368 3.15 2.39 -8.12
N LEU A 369 3.36 1.08 -7.89
CA LEU A 369 3.65 0.11 -8.97
C LEU A 369 2.53 0.07 -10.01
N PHE A 370 1.28 -0.07 -9.59
CA PHE A 370 0.14 -0.18 -10.52
C PHE A 370 -0.20 1.17 -11.18
N ALA A 371 -0.01 2.29 -10.47
CA ALA A 371 -0.22 3.62 -11.03
C ALA A 371 0.71 3.92 -12.22
N SER A 372 1.89 3.31 -12.27
CA SER A 372 2.83 3.42 -13.41
C SER A 372 2.32 2.77 -14.71
N PHE A 373 1.23 1.99 -14.64
CA PHE A 373 0.49 1.43 -15.78
C PHE A 373 -0.89 2.09 -15.93
N GLY A 374 -1.14 3.18 -15.21
CA GLY A 374 -2.44 3.86 -15.17
C GLY A 374 -3.55 3.03 -14.51
N ILE A 375 -3.21 2.05 -13.66
CA ILE A 375 -4.15 1.24 -12.90
C ILE A 375 -4.26 1.79 -11.48
N ASP A 376 -5.49 2.12 -11.08
CA ASP A 376 -5.76 2.73 -9.80
C ASP A 376 -5.98 1.67 -8.71
N LEU A 377 -5.21 1.79 -7.61
CA LEU A 377 -5.41 1.03 -6.38
C LEU A 377 -5.74 1.98 -5.22
N PRO A 378 -6.63 1.59 -4.28
CA PRO A 378 -6.86 2.32 -3.04
C PRO A 378 -5.61 2.46 -2.16
N ARG A 379 -5.63 3.37 -1.18
CA ARG A 379 -4.46 3.66 -0.33
C ARG A 379 -4.11 2.55 0.67
N SER A 380 -5.10 1.94 1.31
CA SER A 380 -4.88 0.95 2.38
C SER A 380 -4.97 -0.49 1.88
N SER A 381 -4.25 -1.41 2.54
CA SER A 381 -4.26 -2.84 2.18
C SER A 381 -5.67 -3.45 2.22
N ALA A 382 -6.50 -3.06 3.20
CA ALA A 382 -7.87 -3.55 3.31
C ALA A 382 -8.74 -3.14 2.12
N GLN A 383 -8.61 -1.89 1.65
CA GLN A 383 -9.34 -1.39 0.49
C GLN A 383 -8.78 -1.99 -0.82
N GLN A 384 -7.46 -2.20 -0.90
CA GLN A 384 -6.84 -2.89 -2.04
C GLN A 384 -7.32 -4.34 -2.21
N ALA A 385 -7.86 -4.95 -1.16
CA ALA A 385 -8.46 -6.28 -1.25
C ALA A 385 -9.70 -6.32 -2.17
N ALA A 386 -10.28 -5.17 -2.52
CA ALA A 386 -11.35 -5.03 -3.50
C ALA A 386 -10.83 -4.72 -4.93
N ALA A 387 -9.51 -4.61 -5.13
CA ALA A 387 -8.94 -4.04 -6.35
C ALA A 387 -8.60 -5.04 -7.46
N GLY A 388 -8.65 -6.35 -7.24
CA GLY A 388 -8.48 -7.30 -8.36
C GLY A 388 -9.61 -7.18 -9.38
N VAL A 389 -9.33 -7.49 -10.66
CA VAL A 389 -10.40 -7.70 -11.65
C VAL A 389 -11.22 -8.93 -11.26
N GLU A 390 -10.53 -9.95 -10.75
CA GLU A 390 -11.11 -11.07 -10.02
C GLU A 390 -10.61 -11.06 -8.57
N ARG A 391 -11.46 -11.56 -7.66
CA ARG A 391 -11.20 -11.58 -6.23
C ARG A 391 -11.62 -12.93 -5.68
N LEU A 392 -10.72 -13.64 -5.00
CA LEU A 392 -11.01 -14.91 -4.36
C LEU A 392 -10.91 -14.76 -2.84
N ALA A 393 -11.98 -15.07 -2.12
CA ALA A 393 -11.98 -15.16 -0.68
C ALA A 393 -11.47 -16.55 -0.25
N VAL A 394 -10.35 -16.58 0.46
CA VAL A 394 -9.69 -17.82 0.92
C VAL A 394 -9.55 -17.88 2.44
N ALA A 395 -10.25 -16.99 3.15
CA ALA A 395 -10.25 -16.99 4.61
C ALA A 395 -10.69 -18.36 5.15
N GLY A 396 -9.94 -18.90 6.10
CA GLY A 396 -10.21 -20.21 6.72
C GLY A 396 -9.87 -21.43 5.86
N TRP A 397 -9.43 -21.26 4.60
CA TRP A 397 -9.00 -22.40 3.78
C TRP A 397 -7.73 -23.06 4.36
N PRO A 398 -7.54 -24.38 4.19
CA PRO A 398 -6.27 -25.04 4.43
C PRO A 398 -5.13 -24.41 3.64
N ASP A 399 -3.92 -24.37 4.21
CA ASP A 399 -2.74 -23.77 3.58
C ASP A 399 -2.41 -24.41 2.22
N THR A 400 -2.62 -25.72 2.08
CA THR A 400 -2.48 -26.45 0.81
C THR A 400 -3.43 -25.93 -0.26
N LEU A 401 -4.69 -25.67 0.10
CA LEU A 401 -5.68 -25.12 -0.82
C LEU A 401 -5.37 -23.66 -1.18
N LYS A 402 -4.91 -22.86 -0.22
CA LYS A 402 -4.45 -21.49 -0.51
C LYS A 402 -3.28 -21.48 -1.47
N ALA A 403 -2.29 -22.35 -1.26
CA ALA A 403 -1.13 -22.45 -2.14
C ALA A 403 -1.52 -22.82 -3.57
N GLN A 404 -2.40 -23.81 -3.73
CA GLN A 404 -2.93 -24.20 -5.04
C GLN A 404 -3.73 -23.07 -5.71
N ALA A 405 -4.54 -22.34 -4.95
CA ALA A 405 -5.31 -21.20 -5.47
C ALA A 405 -4.41 -20.07 -5.95
N ILE A 406 -3.33 -19.77 -5.22
CA ILE A 406 -2.32 -18.77 -5.63
C ILE A 406 -1.64 -19.22 -6.92
N ALA A 407 -1.16 -20.47 -6.98
CA ALA A 407 -0.47 -21.01 -8.15
C ALA A 407 -1.35 -21.01 -9.41
N ARG A 408 -2.62 -21.46 -9.30
CA ARG A 408 -3.58 -21.40 -10.42
C ARG A 408 -3.88 -19.97 -10.86
N SER A 409 -4.07 -19.06 -9.91
CA SER A 409 -4.31 -17.65 -10.22
C SER A 409 -3.13 -17.02 -10.98
N ALA A 410 -1.89 -17.41 -10.62
CA ALA A 410 -0.69 -16.90 -11.25
C ALA A 410 -0.50 -17.38 -12.70
N GLN A 411 -1.08 -18.52 -13.10
CA GLN A 411 -1.09 -18.96 -14.50
C GLN A 411 -1.87 -18.01 -15.42
N ARG A 412 -2.77 -17.20 -14.85
CA ARG A 412 -3.64 -16.29 -15.60
C ARG A 412 -3.17 -14.83 -15.59
N GLY A 413 -2.21 -14.48 -14.73
CA GLY A 413 -1.70 -13.12 -14.63
C GLY A 413 -1.04 -12.84 -13.28
N VAL A 414 -1.14 -11.60 -12.82
CA VAL A 414 -0.52 -11.15 -11.57
C VAL A 414 -1.48 -11.35 -10.39
N VAL A 415 -0.93 -11.81 -9.27
CA VAL A 415 -1.70 -12.05 -8.04
C VAL A 415 -1.17 -11.17 -6.91
N LEU A 416 -2.06 -10.39 -6.29
CA LEU A 416 -1.80 -9.74 -5.03
C LEU A 416 -2.43 -10.55 -3.89
N LEU A 417 -1.73 -10.60 -2.78
CA LEU A 417 -2.09 -11.40 -1.61
C LEU A 417 -2.45 -10.46 -0.46
N TYR A 418 -3.64 -10.60 0.10
CA TYR A 418 -4.08 -9.80 1.25
C TYR A 418 -4.24 -10.66 2.50
N LEU A 419 -3.68 -10.16 3.61
CA LEU A 419 -4.00 -10.57 4.97
C LEU A 419 -4.32 -9.32 5.79
N PRO A 420 -5.09 -9.42 6.89
CA PRO A 420 -5.44 -8.24 7.69
C PRO A 420 -4.21 -7.41 8.11
N GLY A 421 -4.14 -6.19 7.59
CA GLY A 421 -3.04 -5.24 7.84
C GLY A 421 -1.86 -5.29 6.85
N HIS A 422 -1.85 -6.21 5.87
CA HIS A 422 -0.71 -6.35 4.95
C HIS A 422 -1.11 -6.82 3.55
N VAL A 423 -0.36 -6.38 2.54
CA VAL A 423 -0.58 -6.75 1.14
C VAL A 423 0.75 -7.00 0.43
N MET A 424 0.78 -7.97 -0.48
CA MET A 424 2.00 -8.45 -1.11
C MET A 424 1.78 -8.73 -2.60
N LEU A 425 2.84 -8.65 -3.40
CA LEU A 425 2.87 -9.10 -4.81
C LEU A 425 3.43 -10.53 -4.85
N TYR A 426 2.66 -11.51 -5.32
CA TYR A 426 3.18 -12.86 -5.54
C TYR A 426 4.20 -12.88 -6.70
N VAL A 427 5.38 -13.46 -6.47
CA VAL A 427 6.45 -13.50 -7.49
C VAL A 427 6.71 -14.89 -8.07
N GLY A 428 6.38 -15.96 -7.36
CA GLY A 428 6.57 -17.31 -7.86
C GLY A 428 6.70 -18.38 -6.78
N GLN A 429 7.08 -19.58 -7.22
CA GLN A 429 7.20 -20.77 -6.38
C GLN A 429 8.53 -21.50 -6.66
N LEU A 430 9.16 -22.02 -5.62
CA LEU A 430 10.29 -22.96 -5.72
C LEU A 430 10.02 -24.17 -4.81
N GLY A 431 9.93 -25.35 -5.39
CA GLY A 431 9.50 -26.54 -4.67
C GLY A 431 8.14 -26.30 -3.99
N ALA A 432 8.07 -26.48 -2.67
CA ALA A 432 6.87 -26.22 -1.88
C ALA A 432 6.72 -24.76 -1.39
N GLN A 433 7.73 -23.91 -1.59
CA GLN A 433 7.76 -22.55 -1.04
C GLN A 433 7.21 -21.54 -2.04
N LEU A 434 6.28 -20.71 -1.56
CA LEU A 434 5.73 -19.58 -2.30
C LEU A 434 6.42 -18.29 -1.89
N TYR A 435 6.66 -17.41 -2.84
CA TYR A 435 7.42 -16.18 -2.64
C TYR A 435 6.60 -14.96 -2.98
N ALA A 436 6.83 -13.88 -2.23
CA ALA A 436 6.20 -12.59 -2.49
C ALA A 436 7.18 -11.44 -2.30
N LEU A 437 7.01 -10.39 -3.10
CA LEU A 437 7.64 -9.08 -2.95
C LEU A 437 6.72 -8.15 -2.18
N HIS A 438 7.24 -7.50 -1.14
CA HIS A 438 6.48 -6.54 -0.35
C HIS A 438 7.38 -5.66 0.53
N SER A 439 6.89 -4.46 0.86
CA SER A 439 7.47 -3.62 1.91
C SER A 439 6.90 -4.01 3.27
N LEU A 440 7.73 -4.50 4.18
CA LEU A 440 7.31 -4.94 5.52
C LEU A 440 8.17 -4.37 6.63
N SER A 441 7.55 -4.20 7.81
CA SER A 441 8.31 -3.95 9.01
C SER A 441 8.94 -5.21 9.58
N GLY A 442 8.20 -6.31 9.71
CA GLY A 442 8.75 -7.50 10.34
C GLY A 442 7.80 -8.69 10.42
N TYR A 443 8.33 -9.79 10.94
CA TYR A 443 7.59 -11.03 11.21
C TYR A 443 7.96 -11.58 12.59
N LEU A 444 7.05 -12.35 13.18
CA LEU A 444 7.27 -12.99 14.46
C LEU A 444 7.86 -14.38 14.23
N ALA A 445 8.85 -14.79 15.02
CA ALA A 445 9.38 -16.15 14.94
C ALA A 445 9.62 -16.72 16.34
N PRO A 446 9.46 -18.05 16.52
CA PRO A 446 9.87 -18.72 17.75
C PRO A 446 11.34 -18.48 18.04
N CYS A 447 11.68 -18.40 19.31
CA CYS A 447 13.05 -18.32 19.77
C CYS A 447 13.36 -19.46 20.76
N GLN A 448 14.63 -19.89 20.77
CA GLN A 448 15.11 -21.04 21.55
C GLN A 448 14.88 -20.88 23.08
N GLY A 449 14.78 -19.65 23.57
CA GLY A 449 14.57 -19.31 24.98
C GLY A 449 13.15 -19.47 25.51
N GLY A 450 12.25 -20.14 24.76
CA GLY A 450 10.86 -20.34 25.18
C GLY A 450 10.01 -19.09 25.03
N GLY A 451 9.84 -18.61 23.80
CA GLY A 451 9.07 -17.41 23.49
C GLY A 451 9.18 -17.04 22.01
N GLU A 452 8.91 -15.78 21.69
CA GLU A 452 8.90 -15.28 20.31
C GLU A 452 9.66 -13.96 20.21
N THR A 453 10.26 -13.73 19.05
CA THR A 453 10.98 -12.49 18.74
C THR A 453 10.41 -11.86 17.48
N MET A 454 10.18 -10.55 17.52
CA MET A 454 9.86 -9.75 16.34
C MET A 454 11.13 -9.46 15.53
N TRP A 455 11.24 -10.04 14.34
CA TRP A 455 12.33 -9.79 13.41
C TRP A 455 11.99 -8.59 12.52
N ARG A 456 12.72 -7.49 12.68
CA ARG A 456 12.49 -6.21 12.01
C ARG A 456 13.27 -6.14 10.69
N LEU A 457 12.60 -6.40 9.58
CA LEU A 457 13.17 -6.27 8.23
C LEU A 457 13.21 -4.80 7.78
N ASN A 458 12.14 -4.05 8.06
CA ASN A 458 11.97 -2.62 7.76
C ASN A 458 12.40 -2.21 6.34
N ARG A 459 12.06 -3.00 5.32
CA ARG A 459 12.38 -2.73 3.91
C ARG A 459 11.44 -3.44 2.94
N THR A 460 11.55 -3.11 1.66
CA THR A 460 11.03 -3.93 0.56
C THR A 460 11.92 -5.15 0.38
N ALA A 461 11.33 -6.34 0.41
CA ALA A 461 12.07 -7.59 0.28
C ALA A 461 11.25 -8.66 -0.43
N ILE A 462 11.94 -9.68 -0.93
CA ILE A 462 11.36 -10.98 -1.28
C ILE A 462 11.34 -11.84 -0.03
N THR A 463 10.20 -12.46 0.28
CA THR A 463 10.11 -13.41 1.39
C THR A 463 9.34 -14.67 1.01
N THR A 464 9.57 -15.74 1.74
CA THR A 464 8.68 -16.91 1.70
C THR A 464 7.37 -16.60 2.40
N LEU A 465 6.26 -17.16 1.91
CA LEU A 465 4.97 -17.08 2.61
C LEU A 465 4.94 -17.94 3.89
N ALA A 466 5.99 -18.73 4.16
CA ALA A 466 6.20 -19.46 5.40
C ALA A 466 6.65 -18.57 6.57
N LEU A 467 7.08 -17.32 6.33
CA LEU A 467 7.45 -16.42 7.44
C LEU A 467 6.33 -16.29 8.47
N GLY A 468 6.68 -16.47 9.74
CA GLY A 468 5.72 -16.55 10.85
C GLY A 468 5.31 -17.98 11.21
N GLU A 469 5.77 -18.99 10.48
CA GLU A 469 5.50 -20.39 10.81
C GLU A 469 5.97 -20.74 12.23
N ARG A 470 5.17 -21.55 12.93
CA ARG A 470 5.33 -21.92 14.35
C ARG A 470 5.24 -20.76 15.34
N SER A 471 5.01 -19.52 14.89
CA SER A 471 4.69 -18.40 15.79
C SER A 471 3.18 -18.35 16.12
N SER A 472 2.82 -17.63 17.18
CA SER A 472 1.45 -17.29 17.59
C SER A 472 0.67 -16.56 16.50
N ARG A 473 1.36 -15.83 15.61
CA ARG A 473 0.73 -15.17 14.45
C ARG A 473 0.52 -16.12 13.27
N ARG A 474 1.16 -17.29 13.24
CA ARG A 474 1.22 -18.23 12.11
C ARG A 474 1.88 -17.63 10.87
N SER A 475 2.08 -18.46 9.85
CA SER A 475 2.71 -18.07 8.57
C SER A 475 1.90 -17.00 7.83
N PHE A 476 2.54 -16.25 6.92
CA PHE A 476 1.80 -15.36 6.02
C PHE A 476 0.76 -16.12 5.20
N LEU A 477 1.10 -17.31 4.67
CA LEU A 477 0.17 -18.16 3.94
C LEU A 477 -1.10 -18.46 4.75
N ALA A 478 -0.94 -18.88 6.01
CA ALA A 478 -2.06 -19.20 6.90
C ALA A 478 -2.97 -18.00 7.17
N ARG A 479 -2.45 -16.77 7.06
CA ARG A 479 -3.18 -15.53 7.35
C ARG A 479 -3.80 -14.88 6.12
N ILE A 480 -3.43 -15.29 4.89
CA ILE A 480 -4.04 -14.76 3.68
C ILE A 480 -5.55 -15.04 3.71
N THR A 481 -6.33 -14.00 3.45
CA THR A 481 -7.79 -14.06 3.43
C THR A 481 -8.38 -13.75 2.06
N ARG A 482 -7.64 -13.03 1.20
CA ARG A 482 -8.10 -12.69 -0.15
C ARG A 482 -6.95 -12.70 -1.15
N LEU A 483 -7.25 -13.14 -2.37
CA LEU A 483 -6.42 -12.99 -3.56
C LEU A 483 -7.05 -11.94 -4.47
N MET A 484 -6.25 -11.06 -5.03
CA MET A 484 -6.66 -10.09 -6.04
C MET A 484 -5.89 -10.37 -7.33
N ILE A 485 -6.61 -10.72 -8.37
CA ILE A 485 -6.04 -11.25 -9.61
C ILE A 485 -6.18 -10.18 -10.69
N PHE A 486 -5.09 -9.94 -11.42
CA PHE A 486 -5.00 -9.05 -12.57
C PHE A 486 -4.63 -9.90 -13.79
N SER A 487 -5.67 -10.27 -14.54
CA SER A 487 -5.60 -11.14 -15.72
C SER A 487 -6.33 -10.50 -16.90
N PRO A 488 -6.04 -10.93 -18.14
CA PRO A 488 -6.83 -10.53 -19.31
C PRO A 488 -8.32 -10.83 -19.10
N PRO A 489 -9.23 -9.90 -19.45
CA PRO A 489 -10.66 -10.08 -19.26
C PRO A 489 -11.24 -11.25 -20.07
N GLU A 490 -10.60 -11.60 -21.19
CA GLU A 490 -10.99 -12.71 -22.08
C GLU A 490 -10.90 -14.08 -21.42
N LEU A 491 -10.08 -14.23 -20.39
CA LEU A 491 -9.96 -15.50 -19.66
C LEU A 491 -11.17 -15.79 -18.76
N GLY A 492 -12.05 -14.80 -18.51
CA GLY A 492 -13.17 -14.92 -17.57
C GLY A 492 -12.72 -15.23 -16.13
N PRO A 493 -13.63 -15.36 -15.14
CA PRO A 493 -13.28 -15.92 -13.84
C PRO A 493 -12.88 -17.40 -13.97
N ASP A 494 -12.02 -17.90 -13.07
CA ASP A 494 -11.71 -19.34 -13.03
C ASP A 494 -13.03 -20.12 -12.85
N PRO A 495 -13.42 -21.04 -13.76
CA PRO A 495 -14.66 -21.79 -13.60
C PRO A 495 -14.60 -22.56 -12.27
N PRO A 496 -15.73 -22.70 -11.54
CA PRO A 496 -15.78 -23.45 -10.30
C PRO A 496 -15.58 -24.94 -10.59
N GLY A 497 -14.32 -25.36 -10.73
CA GLY A 497 -13.90 -26.74 -10.82
C GLY A 497 -13.42 -27.24 -9.45
N PRO A 498 -13.57 -28.53 -9.13
CA PRO A 498 -12.94 -29.09 -7.96
C PRO A 498 -11.43 -28.84 -8.06
N MET A 499 -10.84 -28.27 -7.01
CA MET A 499 -9.39 -28.13 -6.89
C MET A 499 -8.80 -29.54 -6.93
N ARG A 500 -8.38 -30.00 -8.11
CA ARG A 500 -7.76 -31.30 -8.24
C ARG A 500 -6.44 -31.28 -7.46
N PRO A 501 -6.20 -32.26 -6.57
CA PRO A 501 -4.89 -32.40 -5.95
C PRO A 501 -3.83 -32.59 -7.05
N PRO A 502 -2.58 -32.15 -6.81
CA PRO A 502 -1.50 -32.39 -7.76
C PRO A 502 -1.36 -33.90 -8.04
N PRO A 503 -0.89 -34.30 -9.24
CA PRO A 503 -0.46 -35.67 -9.44
C PRO A 503 0.55 -36.02 -8.36
N ALA A 504 0.40 -37.20 -7.74
CA ALA A 504 1.35 -37.68 -6.75
C ALA A 504 2.76 -37.63 -7.36
N LEU A 505 3.72 -37.10 -6.60
CA LEU A 505 5.12 -37.18 -6.98
C LEU A 505 5.46 -38.66 -7.20
N PRO A 506 6.21 -39.00 -8.27
CA PRO A 506 6.67 -40.37 -8.45
C PRO A 506 7.45 -40.78 -7.20
N THR A 507 7.03 -41.89 -6.59
CA THR A 507 7.76 -42.52 -5.50
C THR A 507 9.19 -42.76 -5.95
N PRO A 508 10.21 -42.37 -5.16
CA PRO A 508 11.59 -42.74 -5.48
C PRO A 508 11.67 -44.27 -5.56
N GLU A 509 12.26 -44.77 -6.64
CA GLU A 509 12.57 -46.20 -6.77
C GLU A 509 13.33 -46.67 -5.52
N PRO A 510 12.99 -47.85 -4.97
CA PRO A 510 13.76 -48.41 -3.88
C PRO A 510 15.22 -48.60 -4.33
N PRO A 511 16.20 -48.39 -3.43
CA PRO A 511 17.60 -48.55 -3.78
C PRO A 511 17.85 -49.96 -4.30
N HIS A 512 18.51 -50.06 -5.45
CA HIS A 512 18.96 -51.32 -6.02
C HIS A 512 19.72 -52.11 -4.95
N ALA A 513 19.30 -53.36 -4.75
CA ALA A 513 20.02 -54.32 -3.92
C ALA A 513 21.47 -54.45 -4.43
N PRO A 514 22.46 -54.60 -3.52
CA PRO A 514 23.84 -54.81 -3.93
C PRO A 514 23.96 -56.09 -4.77
N ALA A 515 24.71 -55.99 -5.87
CA ALA A 515 24.94 -57.09 -6.78
C ALA A 515 25.57 -58.30 -6.06
N ASP A 516 25.01 -59.48 -6.30
CA ASP A 516 25.53 -60.77 -5.87
C ASP A 516 26.87 -61.05 -6.59
N PRO A 517 28.01 -61.21 -5.89
CA PRO A 517 29.31 -61.46 -6.52
C PRO A 517 29.48 -62.90 -7.03
N ARG A 518 28.41 -63.65 -7.27
CA ARG A 518 28.45 -65.04 -7.77
C ARG A 518 27.71 -65.28 -9.08
N ARG A 519 27.75 -64.33 -10.02
CA ARG A 519 27.48 -64.62 -11.44
C ARG A 519 28.54 -63.97 -12.33
N SER A 520 29.50 -64.84 -12.71
CA SER A 520 30.42 -64.83 -13.87
C SER A 520 30.69 -63.51 -14.58
#